data_AF-A0A6A6P560-F1
#
_entry.id   AF-A0A6A6P560-F1
#
_cell.length_a   1.000
_cell.length_b   1.000
_cell.length_c   1.000
_cell.angle_alpha   90.00
_cell.angle_beta   90.00
_cell.angle_gamma   90.00
#
_symmetry.space_group_name_H-M   'P 1'
#
loop_
_entity.id
_entity.type
_entity.pdbx_description
1 polymer ?
#
loop_
_entity_poly.entity_id
_entity_poly.type
_entity_poly.pdbx_seq_one_letter_code
_entity_poly.pdbx_strand_id
1 'polypeptide(L)'
;MEGTPPRGQPLSPTPRPPEQTLNFVCPPPAYSRSSSPGRQARFHIAELEPHHGGPNQEANIENYYKDFRVEVADITEKERPNSRTPLRIEIPKQPSRVITQPRPFLLDNGSVVPREQVAPRWPAIVRRVVQIFVFIFSIIILALMGHSLVLFESARSTLIPGGPHGMQQAWPVNAALEPNYLLVGVALASILTTAFSLILSLRQKLNSPMTVRDAYSISVTLFLLAGWVAGTAVLGQFRKTNGDSLICWACDKADAPVGSIIPYGSVCAEQTASVYIGALISILETLFLGTFAFTFLWTRRQAVPSSRNHFPLKSWATNRACA
;
A
#
# COMPACT_ATOMS: atom_id res chain seq x y z
N MET A 1 -69.29 -47.80 -39.15
CA MET A 1 -68.37 -46.67 -39.35
C MET A 1 -68.34 -45.87 -38.07
N GLU A 2 -67.17 -45.88 -37.43
CA GLU A 2 -66.88 -45.34 -36.11
C GLU A 2 -67.34 -43.89 -35.88
N GLY A 3 -67.83 -43.64 -34.67
CA GLY A 3 -68.12 -42.32 -34.14
C GLY A 3 -66.85 -41.61 -33.67
N THR A 4 -66.73 -40.34 -34.02
CA THR A 4 -65.64 -39.44 -33.64
C THR A 4 -65.89 -38.89 -32.22
N PRO A 5 -64.92 -38.95 -31.29
CA PRO A 5 -65.08 -38.34 -29.97
C PRO A 5 -64.83 -36.81 -30.01
N PRO A 6 -65.50 -36.02 -29.15
CA PRO A 6 -65.36 -34.56 -29.13
C PRO A 6 -64.01 -34.12 -28.55
N ARG A 7 -63.45 -33.05 -29.15
CA ARG A 7 -62.23 -32.33 -28.74
C ARG A 7 -62.25 -31.97 -27.25
N GLY A 8 -61.25 -32.43 -26.52
CA GLY A 8 -60.96 -32.01 -25.15
C GLY A 8 -60.59 -30.52 -25.07
N GLN A 9 -61.11 -29.86 -24.04
CA GLN A 9 -60.78 -28.50 -23.65
C GLN A 9 -59.34 -28.41 -23.11
N PRO A 10 -58.62 -27.30 -23.34
CA PRO A 10 -57.31 -27.07 -22.74
C PRO A 10 -57.43 -26.89 -21.22
N LEU A 11 -56.70 -27.72 -20.48
CA LEU A 11 -56.55 -27.63 -19.03
C LEU A 11 -55.90 -26.29 -18.65
N SER A 12 -56.55 -25.58 -17.73
CA SER A 12 -56.06 -24.34 -17.14
C SER A 12 -54.77 -24.60 -16.34
N PRO A 13 -53.72 -23.76 -16.48
CA PRO A 13 -52.47 -23.96 -15.76
C PRO A 13 -52.64 -23.71 -14.26
N THR A 14 -52.28 -24.71 -13.45
CA THR A 14 -52.22 -24.64 -11.98
C THR A 14 -51.21 -23.56 -11.54
N PRO A 15 -51.59 -22.64 -10.63
CA PRO A 15 -50.66 -21.63 -10.10
C PRO A 15 -49.55 -22.30 -9.28
N ARG A 16 -48.29 -22.06 -9.65
CA ARG A 16 -47.13 -22.43 -8.82
C ARG A 16 -47.08 -21.50 -7.58
N PRO A 17 -46.87 -22.04 -6.36
CA PRO A 17 -46.60 -21.21 -5.19
C PRO A 17 -45.28 -20.46 -5.37
N PRO A 18 -45.16 -19.22 -4.84
CA PRO A 18 -43.98 -18.41 -5.03
C PRO A 18 -42.79 -19.02 -4.30
N GLU A 19 -41.79 -19.40 -5.08
CA GLU A 19 -40.45 -19.69 -4.60
C GLU A 19 -39.86 -18.36 -4.08
N GLN A 20 -39.80 -18.20 -2.76
CA GLN A 20 -39.10 -17.09 -2.12
C GLN A 20 -37.59 -17.33 -2.24
N THR A 21 -37.06 -17.12 -3.45
CA THR A 21 -35.66 -16.75 -3.61
C THR A 21 -35.52 -15.35 -3.02
N LEU A 22 -34.68 -15.25 -1.99
CA LEU A 22 -34.34 -14.00 -1.32
C LEU A 22 -33.48 -13.15 -2.28
N ASN A 23 -34.13 -12.62 -3.31
CA ASN A 23 -33.53 -11.70 -4.25
C ASN A 23 -33.26 -10.41 -3.48
N PHE A 24 -31.99 -10.07 -3.29
CA PHE A 24 -31.57 -8.72 -2.97
C PHE A 24 -31.87 -7.86 -4.20
N VAL A 25 -33.13 -7.46 -4.31
CA VAL A 25 -33.62 -6.52 -5.31
C VAL A 25 -32.96 -5.19 -4.99
N CYS A 26 -32.06 -4.73 -5.88
CA CYS A 26 -31.68 -3.33 -5.91
C CYS A 26 -32.98 -2.52 -6.04
N PRO A 27 -33.27 -1.59 -5.11
CA PRO A 27 -34.52 -0.84 -5.15
C PRO A 27 -34.61 -0.05 -6.45
N PRO A 28 -35.79 0.05 -7.09
CA PRO A 28 -35.96 0.86 -8.29
C PRO A 28 -35.69 2.34 -7.96
N PRO A 29 -35.00 3.08 -8.86
CA PRO A 29 -34.53 4.42 -8.57
C PRO A 29 -35.69 5.43 -8.50
N ALA A 30 -35.69 6.24 -7.44
CA ALA A 30 -36.43 7.50 -7.42
C ALA A 30 -35.73 8.48 -8.36
N TYR A 31 -36.37 8.73 -9.50
CA TYR A 31 -35.91 9.65 -10.53
C TYR A 31 -35.92 11.09 -9.99
N SER A 32 -34.76 11.66 -9.66
CA SER A 32 -34.64 13.10 -9.44
C SER A 32 -33.85 13.73 -10.58
N ARG A 33 -34.57 14.55 -11.35
CA ARG A 33 -34.09 15.25 -12.54
C ARG A 33 -33.45 16.56 -12.08
N SER A 34 -32.15 16.74 -12.28
CA SER A 34 -31.54 18.07 -12.20
C SER A 34 -30.42 18.21 -13.23
N SER A 35 -30.69 19.07 -14.20
CA SER A 35 -29.83 19.50 -15.29
C SER A 35 -28.78 20.52 -14.82
N SER A 36 -27.53 20.35 -15.24
CA SER A 36 -26.63 21.49 -15.50
C SER A 36 -25.47 21.09 -16.42
N PRO A 37 -25.11 21.90 -17.45
CA PRO A 37 -24.03 21.57 -18.37
C PRO A 37 -22.70 22.21 -17.92
N GLY A 38 -21.65 21.40 -17.76
CA GLY A 38 -20.29 21.83 -17.41
C GLY A 38 -19.26 21.34 -18.42
N ARG A 39 -18.46 22.27 -18.94
CA ARG A 39 -17.46 22.16 -20.01
C ARG A 39 -16.43 21.04 -19.82
N GLN A 40 -16.16 20.28 -20.88
CA GLN A 40 -15.00 19.38 -20.98
C GLN A 40 -13.75 20.13 -21.48
N ALA A 41 -12.61 19.92 -20.81
CA ALA A 41 -11.28 20.26 -21.31
C ALA A 41 -10.59 18.99 -21.82
N ARG A 42 -10.05 19.06 -23.03
CA ARG A 42 -9.42 17.96 -23.78
C ARG A 42 -7.91 18.06 -23.61
N PHE A 43 -7.27 17.01 -23.08
CA PHE A 43 -5.81 16.88 -23.06
C PHE A 43 -5.40 15.65 -23.88
N HIS A 44 -4.48 15.86 -24.83
CA HIS A 44 -3.80 14.80 -25.58
C HIS A 44 -2.51 14.43 -24.84
N ILE A 45 -2.31 13.14 -24.57
CA ILE A 45 -1.03 12.60 -24.10
C ILE A 45 -0.54 11.63 -25.18
N ALA A 46 0.70 11.86 -25.61
CA ALA A 46 1.39 11.07 -26.62
C ALA A 46 1.78 9.69 -26.08
N GLU A 47 1.62 8.71 -26.94
CA GLU A 47 1.84 7.28 -26.75
C GLU A 47 3.34 6.96 -26.81
N LEU A 48 3.87 6.27 -25.78
CA LEU A 48 5.19 5.62 -25.85
C LEU A 48 4.98 4.10 -25.88
N GLU A 49 5.39 3.47 -26.97
CA GLU A 49 5.43 2.01 -27.13
C GLU A 49 6.44 1.35 -26.17
N PRO A 50 6.07 0.25 -25.49
CA PRO A 50 7.03 -0.60 -24.79
C PRO A 50 7.47 -1.80 -25.65
N HIS A 51 8.78 -1.91 -25.84
CA HIS A 51 9.48 -3.06 -26.41
C HIS A 51 9.20 -4.36 -25.62
N HIS A 52 8.77 -5.40 -26.34
CA HIS A 52 8.62 -6.77 -25.85
C HIS A 52 9.96 -7.44 -25.53
N GLY A 53 10.09 -7.97 -24.30
CA GLY A 53 11.09 -8.96 -23.91
C GLY A 53 10.40 -10.25 -23.48
N GLY A 54 10.73 -11.35 -24.14
CA GLY A 54 10.02 -12.64 -24.08
C GLY A 54 10.26 -13.49 -22.81
N PRO A 55 9.53 -14.60 -22.69
CA PRO A 55 9.52 -15.47 -21.53
C PRO A 55 10.61 -16.53 -21.65
N ASN A 56 11.49 -16.63 -20.65
CA ASN A 56 12.27 -17.82 -20.25
C ASN A 56 13.44 -17.39 -19.36
N GLN A 57 13.17 -17.07 -18.09
CA GLN A 57 14.24 -17.00 -17.08
C GLN A 57 13.70 -17.26 -15.68
N GLU A 58 13.16 -18.45 -15.50
CA GLU A 58 12.69 -18.96 -14.21
C GLU A 58 13.55 -20.15 -13.80
N ALA A 59 14.79 -19.87 -13.43
CA ALA A 59 15.63 -20.74 -12.62
C ALA A 59 16.84 -19.93 -12.14
N ASN A 60 17.20 -20.09 -10.86
CA ASN A 60 18.45 -19.66 -10.23
C ASN A 60 18.44 -18.30 -9.50
N ILE A 61 17.61 -18.16 -8.46
CA ILE A 61 17.71 -17.09 -7.44
C ILE A 61 18.08 -17.66 -6.05
N GLU A 62 18.84 -18.77 -6.00
CA GLU A 62 19.30 -19.35 -4.71
C GLU A 62 20.81 -19.26 -4.46
N ASN A 63 21.61 -18.73 -5.41
CA ASN A 63 23.06 -18.65 -5.26
C ASN A 63 23.64 -17.22 -5.11
N TYR A 64 22.81 -16.19 -4.94
CA TYR A 64 23.29 -14.80 -4.91
C TYR A 64 23.60 -14.22 -3.52
N TYR A 65 23.60 -15.03 -2.46
CA TYR A 65 23.86 -14.58 -1.07
C TYR A 65 25.01 -15.29 -0.34
N LYS A 66 25.87 -16.00 -1.07
CA LYS A 66 27.10 -16.60 -0.52
C LYS A 66 28.34 -16.15 -1.30
N ASP A 67 28.61 -14.84 -1.35
CA ASP A 67 29.99 -14.35 -1.49
C ASP A 67 30.06 -12.84 -1.29
N PHE A 68 30.10 -12.44 -0.02
CA PHE A 68 30.76 -11.20 0.38
C PHE A 68 31.71 -11.52 1.52
N ARG A 69 32.65 -12.43 1.23
CA ARG A 69 33.89 -12.55 1.98
C ARG A 69 34.82 -11.49 1.38
N VAL A 70 35.09 -10.44 2.14
CA VAL A 70 36.12 -9.45 1.77
C VAL A 70 37.46 -10.19 1.84
N GLU A 71 37.91 -10.73 0.71
CA GLU A 71 39.31 -11.08 0.51
C GLU A 71 40.10 -9.77 0.53
N VAL A 72 40.86 -9.58 1.60
CA VAL A 72 41.99 -8.67 1.61
C VAL A 72 42.94 -9.21 0.55
N ALA A 73 43.04 -8.51 -0.57
CA ALA A 73 43.99 -8.83 -1.63
C ALA A 73 45.39 -8.85 -1.03
N ASP A 74 45.93 -10.06 -0.92
CA ASP A 74 47.32 -10.32 -0.63
C ASP A 74 48.13 -9.81 -1.82
N ILE A 75 48.95 -8.77 -1.59
CA ILE A 75 49.80 -8.18 -2.61
C ILE A 75 50.90 -9.20 -2.87
N THR A 76 50.68 -10.04 -3.88
CA THR A 76 51.64 -11.04 -4.33
C THR A 76 52.79 -10.32 -5.03
N GLU A 77 53.91 -10.34 -4.31
CA GLU A 77 55.25 -9.96 -4.72
C GLU A 77 55.65 -10.70 -6.01
N LYS A 78 55.66 -9.97 -7.13
CA LYS A 78 56.16 -10.48 -8.42
C LYS A 78 57.61 -10.03 -8.59
N GLU A 79 58.49 -11.00 -8.35
CA GLU A 79 59.80 -11.27 -8.94
C GLU A 79 60.48 -10.16 -9.78
N ARG A 80 61.67 -9.78 -9.29
CA ARG A 80 62.77 -9.03 -9.93
C ARG A 80 63.25 -9.68 -11.24
N PRO A 81 63.89 -8.94 -12.17
CA PRO A 81 65.35 -8.74 -12.04
C PRO A 81 65.95 -7.42 -12.59
N ASN A 82 67.13 -7.14 -12.03
CA ASN A 82 68.25 -6.33 -12.57
C ASN A 82 68.10 -4.81 -12.73
N SER A 83 68.45 -4.11 -11.65
CA SER A 83 69.34 -2.94 -11.75
C SER A 83 70.13 -2.77 -10.45
N ARG A 84 71.45 -2.90 -10.54
CA ARG A 84 72.38 -2.56 -9.46
C ARG A 84 72.42 -1.05 -9.29
N THR A 85 71.74 -0.54 -8.27
CA THR A 85 72.02 0.77 -7.69
C THR A 85 71.74 0.69 -6.20
N PRO A 86 72.72 0.98 -5.32
CA PRO A 86 72.50 0.99 -3.88
C PRO A 86 71.64 2.21 -3.52
N LEU A 87 70.33 2.01 -3.41
CA LEU A 87 69.40 3.04 -2.97
C LEU A 87 69.51 3.17 -1.45
N ARG A 88 70.14 4.26 -1.02
CA ARG A 88 70.29 4.67 0.37
C ARG A 88 68.90 4.96 0.95
N ILE A 89 68.33 4.00 1.66
CA ILE A 89 67.07 4.17 2.39
C ILE A 89 67.36 5.08 3.58
N GLU A 90 67.02 6.36 3.46
CA GLU A 90 66.91 7.25 4.61
C GLU A 90 65.67 6.83 5.41
N ILE A 91 65.90 6.19 6.54
CA ILE A 91 64.85 5.86 7.52
C ILE A 91 64.33 7.20 8.06
N PRO A 92 63.06 7.59 7.80
CA PRO A 92 62.52 8.78 8.44
C PRO A 92 62.52 8.56 9.94
N LYS A 93 63.23 9.44 10.65
CA LYS A 93 63.25 9.51 12.12
C LYS A 93 61.80 9.46 12.62
N GLN A 94 61.52 8.41 13.39
CA GLN A 94 60.28 8.23 14.14
C GLN A 94 59.94 9.56 14.86
N PRO A 95 58.79 10.19 14.58
CA PRO A 95 58.37 11.35 15.35
C PRO A 95 58.23 10.88 16.79
N SER A 96 59.06 11.47 17.67
CA SER A 96 59.03 11.21 19.10
C SER A 96 57.59 11.38 19.57
N ARG A 97 56.99 10.27 20.02
CA ARG A 97 55.72 10.30 20.74
C ARG A 97 55.93 11.23 21.93
N VAL A 98 55.41 12.45 21.81
CA VAL A 98 55.15 13.31 22.97
C VAL A 98 54.17 12.51 23.81
N ILE A 99 54.68 11.93 24.88
CA ILE A 99 53.87 11.34 25.95
C ILE A 99 53.21 12.53 26.62
N THR A 100 52.09 12.98 26.05
CA THR A 100 51.20 13.92 26.72
C THR A 100 50.70 13.17 27.94
N GLN A 101 51.18 13.58 29.11
CA GLN A 101 50.72 13.04 30.39
C GLN A 101 49.19 13.00 30.40
N PRO A 102 48.57 11.89 30.87
CA PRO A 102 47.13 11.86 31.06
C PRO A 102 46.79 13.00 32.01
N ARG A 103 46.08 14.02 31.50
CA ARG A 103 45.48 15.02 32.36
C ARG A 103 44.60 14.26 33.35
N PRO A 104 44.71 14.53 34.66
CA PRO A 104 43.81 13.94 35.63
C PRO A 104 42.38 14.23 35.17
N PHE A 105 41.63 13.16 34.93
CA PHE A 105 40.21 13.21 34.63
C PHE A 105 39.55 14.00 35.75
N LEU A 106 39.25 15.28 35.49
CA LEU A 106 38.22 15.99 36.21
C LEU A 106 36.95 15.17 35.97
N LEU A 107 36.51 14.49 37.03
CA LEU A 107 35.15 13.95 37.14
C LEU A 107 34.20 15.13 36.90
N ASP A 108 33.82 15.32 35.64
CA ASP A 108 32.72 16.19 35.26
C ASP A 108 31.46 15.57 35.84
N ASN A 109 31.08 16.09 37.01
CA ASN A 109 29.89 15.71 37.74
C ASN A 109 28.67 15.93 36.84
N GLY A 110 28.16 14.84 36.27
CA GLY A 110 26.84 14.84 35.65
C GLY A 110 26.83 14.65 34.14
N SER A 111 27.77 13.89 33.56
CA SER A 111 27.43 13.20 32.31
C SER A 111 26.32 12.19 32.64
N VAL A 112 25.07 12.66 32.51
CA VAL A 112 23.88 11.83 32.47
C VAL A 112 24.10 10.91 31.29
N VAL A 113 24.71 9.75 31.54
CA VAL A 113 24.76 8.64 30.59
C VAL A 113 23.30 8.46 30.18
N PRO A 114 22.94 8.72 28.91
CA PRO A 114 21.56 8.56 28.47
C PRO A 114 21.22 7.12 28.79
N ARG A 115 20.39 6.94 29.82
CA ARG A 115 19.94 5.64 30.26
C ARG A 115 19.39 5.01 29.01
N GLU A 116 20.07 3.96 28.53
CA GLU A 116 19.74 3.26 27.30
C GLU A 116 18.35 2.68 27.52
N GLN A 117 17.32 3.49 27.20
CA GLN A 117 15.94 3.12 27.34
C GLN A 117 15.74 2.05 26.29
N VAL A 118 15.71 0.80 26.74
CA VAL A 118 15.34 -0.35 25.92
C VAL A 118 13.88 -0.14 25.50
N ALA A 119 13.70 0.64 24.44
CA ALA A 119 12.39 0.85 23.85
C ALA A 119 11.87 -0.53 23.46
N PRO A 120 10.59 -0.83 23.73
CA PRO A 120 10.01 -2.09 23.33
C PRO A 120 10.23 -2.29 21.82
N ARG A 121 10.81 -3.42 21.42
CA ARG A 121 11.13 -3.70 20.00
C ARG A 121 9.88 -4.06 19.18
N TRP A 122 8.79 -4.43 19.85
CA TRP A 122 7.57 -4.92 19.23
C TRP A 122 6.85 -3.91 18.29
N PRO A 123 6.75 -2.59 18.57
CA PRO A 123 6.03 -1.66 17.70
C PRO A 123 6.70 -1.54 16.32
N ALA A 124 8.03 -1.61 16.29
CA ALA A 124 8.78 -1.58 15.04
C ALA A 124 8.50 -2.83 14.18
N ILE A 125 8.38 -4.01 14.82
CA ILE A 125 8.05 -5.27 14.14
C ILE A 125 6.62 -5.22 13.61
N VAL A 126 5.65 -4.84 14.45
CA VAL A 126 4.24 -4.73 14.05
C VAL A 126 4.08 -3.77 12.87
N ARG A 127 4.75 -2.61 12.93
CA ARG A 127 4.73 -1.62 11.85
C ARG A 127 5.24 -2.19 10.51
N ARG A 128 6.36 -2.93 10.55
CA ARG A 128 6.93 -3.58 9.37
C ARG A 128 5.97 -4.61 8.79
N VAL A 129 5.40 -5.45 9.64
CA VAL A 129 4.45 -6.51 9.23
C VAL A 129 3.21 -5.89 8.59
N VAL A 130 2.62 -4.86 9.22
CA VAL A 130 1.46 -4.15 8.68
C VAL A 130 1.76 -3.52 7.32
N GLN A 131 2.92 -2.88 7.14
CA GLN A 131 3.32 -2.32 5.84
C GLN A 131 3.46 -3.38 4.76
N ILE A 132 4.00 -4.56 5.08
CA ILE A 132 4.10 -5.67 4.12
C ILE A 132 2.71 -6.14 3.70
N PHE A 133 1.77 -6.28 4.64
CA PHE A 133 0.39 -6.64 4.31
C PHE A 133 -0.30 -5.59 3.44
N VAL A 134 -0.18 -4.30 3.78
CA VAL A 134 -0.74 -3.21 2.97
C VAL A 134 -0.17 -3.22 1.55
N PHE A 135 1.13 -3.46 1.39
CA PHE A 135 1.78 -3.58 0.09
C PHE A 135 1.22 -4.75 -0.73
N ILE A 136 1.16 -5.95 -0.15
CA ILE A 136 0.64 -7.16 -0.82
C ILE A 136 -0.83 -6.95 -1.23
N PHE A 137 -1.66 -6.47 -0.30
CA PHE A 137 -3.08 -6.23 -0.60
C PHE A 137 -3.29 -5.14 -1.65
N SER A 138 -2.46 -4.11 -1.67
CA SER A 138 -2.53 -3.07 -2.71
C SER A 138 -2.19 -3.62 -4.09
N ILE A 139 -1.20 -4.52 -4.20
CA ILE A 139 -0.89 -5.22 -5.46
C ILE A 139 -2.05 -6.10 -5.90
N ILE A 140 -2.66 -6.84 -4.98
CA ILE A 140 -3.82 -7.69 -5.28
C ILE A 140 -4.98 -6.83 -5.81
N ILE A 141 -5.32 -5.72 -5.15
CA ILE A 141 -6.37 -4.80 -5.64
C ILE A 141 -6.02 -4.27 -7.03
N LEU A 142 -4.77 -3.86 -7.25
CA LEU A 142 -4.33 -3.35 -8.55
C LEU A 142 -4.48 -4.41 -9.65
N ALA A 143 -4.12 -5.67 -9.37
CA ALA A 143 -4.26 -6.77 -10.32
C ALA A 143 -5.73 -7.09 -10.61
N LEU A 144 -6.58 -7.20 -9.58
CA LEU A 144 -8.01 -7.48 -9.72
C LEU A 144 -8.71 -6.36 -10.51
N MET A 145 -8.45 -5.10 -10.15
CA MET A 145 -9.03 -3.93 -10.83
C MET A 145 -8.50 -3.79 -12.26
N GLY A 146 -7.20 -4.00 -12.48
CA GLY A 146 -6.59 -3.97 -13.80
C GLY A 146 -7.17 -5.03 -14.72
N HIS A 147 -7.31 -6.26 -14.22
CA HIS A 147 -7.92 -7.36 -14.98
C HIS A 147 -9.37 -7.04 -15.36
N SER A 148 -10.19 -6.61 -14.40
CA SER A 148 -11.56 -6.17 -14.64
C SER A 148 -11.66 -5.04 -15.68
N LEU A 149 -10.76 -4.05 -15.65
CA LEU A 149 -10.74 -2.94 -16.60
C LEU A 149 -10.34 -3.38 -18.01
N VAL A 150 -9.38 -4.30 -18.14
CA VAL A 150 -8.99 -4.89 -19.43
C VAL A 150 -10.14 -5.70 -20.03
N LEU A 151 -10.87 -6.47 -19.21
CA LEU A 151 -12.06 -7.19 -19.65
C LEU A 151 -13.19 -6.24 -20.08
N PHE A 152 -13.36 -5.14 -19.36
CA PHE A 152 -14.32 -4.11 -19.75
C PHE A 152 -13.96 -3.48 -21.10
N GLU A 153 -12.71 -3.03 -21.25
CA GLU A 153 -12.27 -2.33 -22.46
C GLU A 153 -12.26 -3.25 -23.69
N SER A 154 -11.82 -4.50 -23.53
CA SER A 154 -11.81 -5.49 -24.62
C SER A 154 -13.21 -5.84 -25.12
N ALA A 155 -14.22 -5.82 -24.24
CA ALA A 155 -15.58 -6.22 -24.57
C ALA A 155 -16.56 -5.05 -24.75
N ARG A 156 -16.13 -3.79 -24.60
CA ARG A 156 -17.02 -2.61 -24.66
C ARG A 156 -17.75 -2.46 -26.01
N SER A 157 -17.11 -2.90 -27.09
CA SER A 157 -17.67 -2.84 -28.46
C SER A 157 -18.38 -4.12 -28.87
N THR A 158 -18.34 -5.17 -28.04
CA THR A 158 -18.95 -6.46 -28.35
C THR A 158 -20.47 -6.35 -28.25
N LEU A 159 -21.14 -6.72 -29.33
CA LEU A 159 -22.59 -6.86 -29.38
C LEU A 159 -22.95 -8.31 -29.09
N ILE A 160 -23.88 -8.49 -28.17
CA ILE A 160 -24.37 -9.78 -27.72
C ILE A 160 -25.82 -9.93 -28.18
N PRO A 161 -26.20 -11.09 -28.73
CA PRO A 161 -27.58 -11.39 -29.01
C PRO A 161 -28.38 -11.54 -27.71
N GLY A 162 -29.49 -10.81 -27.58
CA GLY A 162 -30.34 -10.88 -26.37
C GLY A 162 -31.05 -9.60 -25.96
N GLY A 163 -30.83 -8.48 -26.66
CA GLY A 163 -31.55 -7.23 -26.42
C GLY A 163 -32.96 -7.20 -27.04
N PRO A 164 -33.82 -6.23 -26.64
CA PRO A 164 -35.13 -6.00 -27.26
C PRO A 164 -35.08 -5.78 -28.78
N HIS A 165 -33.94 -5.31 -29.28
CA HIS A 165 -33.66 -5.06 -30.69
C HIS A 165 -32.74 -6.12 -31.32
N GLY A 166 -32.67 -7.32 -30.74
CA GLY A 166 -31.88 -8.45 -31.22
C GLY A 166 -30.41 -8.42 -30.83
N MET A 167 -29.80 -7.23 -30.73
CA MET A 167 -28.40 -7.03 -30.30
C MET A 167 -28.32 -6.00 -29.17
N GLN A 168 -27.54 -6.28 -28.13
CA GLN A 168 -27.27 -5.37 -27.03
C GLN A 168 -25.75 -5.31 -26.77
N GLN A 169 -25.23 -4.15 -26.38
CA GLN A 169 -23.83 -4.06 -25.97
C GLN A 169 -23.59 -4.89 -24.70
N ALA A 170 -22.42 -5.52 -24.64
CA ALA A 170 -21.97 -6.31 -23.50
C ALA A 170 -21.94 -5.52 -22.17
N TRP A 171 -21.62 -4.24 -22.26
CA TRP A 171 -21.47 -3.34 -21.15
C TRP A 171 -22.29 -2.07 -21.39
N PRO A 172 -22.70 -1.34 -20.35
CA PRO A 172 -23.43 -0.09 -20.52
C PRO A 172 -22.55 0.96 -21.20
N VAL A 173 -23.10 1.67 -22.19
CA VAL A 173 -22.40 2.70 -23.01
C VAL A 173 -21.70 3.74 -22.13
N ASN A 174 -22.34 4.09 -21.00
CA ASN A 174 -21.88 5.11 -20.06
C ASN A 174 -21.58 4.51 -18.68
N ALA A 175 -20.89 3.36 -18.66
CA ALA A 175 -20.46 2.76 -17.39
C ALA A 175 -19.66 3.77 -16.56
N ALA A 176 -20.10 4.05 -15.34
CA ALA A 176 -19.37 4.93 -14.42
C ALA A 176 -18.10 4.21 -13.91
N LEU A 177 -16.95 4.52 -14.54
CA LEU A 177 -15.65 3.92 -14.23
C LEU A 177 -14.83 4.75 -13.22
N GLU A 178 -15.29 5.97 -12.89
CA GLU A 178 -14.67 6.88 -11.93
C GLU A 178 -14.25 6.20 -10.61
N PRO A 179 -15.11 5.40 -9.92
CA PRO A 179 -14.70 4.73 -8.69
C PRO A 179 -13.54 3.74 -8.88
N ASN A 180 -13.48 3.06 -10.02
CA ASN A 180 -12.44 2.08 -10.30
C ASN A 180 -11.10 2.76 -10.54
N TYR A 181 -11.08 3.87 -11.29
CA TYR A 181 -9.86 4.66 -11.48
C TYR A 181 -9.36 5.27 -10.16
N LEU A 182 -10.27 5.69 -9.28
CA LEU A 182 -9.91 6.18 -7.95
C LEU A 182 -9.24 5.08 -7.12
N LEU A 183 -9.85 3.89 -7.04
CA LEU A 183 -9.25 2.74 -6.32
C LEU A 183 -7.89 2.34 -6.89
N VAL A 184 -7.75 2.29 -8.22
CA VAL A 184 -6.47 2.00 -8.89
C VAL A 184 -5.41 3.05 -8.55
N GLY A 185 -5.78 4.33 -8.58
CA GLY A 185 -4.88 5.43 -8.23
C GLY A 185 -4.41 5.36 -6.77
N VAL A 186 -5.32 5.09 -5.84
CA VAL A 186 -4.99 4.92 -4.41
C VAL A 186 -4.11 3.69 -4.20
N ALA A 187 -4.40 2.57 -4.86
CA ALA A 187 -3.58 1.36 -4.80
C ALA A 187 -2.16 1.60 -5.33
N LEU A 188 -2.01 2.29 -6.46
CA LEU A 188 -0.70 2.68 -7.01
C LEU A 188 0.08 3.59 -6.06
N ALA A 189 -0.57 4.63 -5.52
CA ALA A 189 0.06 5.53 -4.56
C ALA A 189 0.50 4.80 -3.27
N SER A 190 -0.32 3.85 -2.81
CA SER A 190 -0.01 2.97 -1.67
C SER A 190 1.21 2.11 -1.95
N ILE A 191 1.28 1.45 -3.11
CA ILE A 191 2.43 0.62 -3.53
C ILE A 191 3.71 1.46 -3.57
N LEU A 192 3.67 2.64 -4.20
CA LEU A 192 4.84 3.52 -4.30
C LEU A 192 5.32 3.99 -2.92
N THR A 193 4.39 4.40 -2.06
CA THR A 193 4.71 4.89 -0.71
C THR A 193 5.29 3.80 0.18
N THR A 194 4.68 2.61 0.15
CA THR A 194 5.12 1.46 0.95
C THR A 194 6.45 0.92 0.42
N ALA A 195 6.62 0.79 -0.90
CA ALA A 195 7.90 0.41 -1.50
C ALA A 195 9.01 1.42 -1.14
N PHE A 196 8.74 2.72 -1.25
CA PHE A 196 9.70 3.76 -0.87
C PHE A 196 10.05 3.68 0.63
N SER A 197 9.06 3.48 1.49
CA SER A 197 9.27 3.31 2.93
C SER A 197 10.13 2.09 3.24
N LEU A 198 9.89 0.97 2.56
CA LEU A 198 10.67 -0.26 2.68
C LEU A 198 12.11 -0.05 2.18
N ILE A 199 12.31 0.58 1.02
CA ILE A 199 13.65 0.90 0.49
C ILE A 199 14.41 1.80 1.45
N LEU A 200 13.78 2.87 1.92
CA LEU A 200 14.39 3.78 2.89
C LEU A 200 14.71 3.08 4.21
N SER A 201 13.94 2.05 4.60
CA SER A 201 14.18 1.28 5.82
C SER A 201 15.37 0.33 5.70
N LEU A 202 15.75 -0.07 4.48
CA LEU A 202 16.96 -0.84 4.20
C LEU A 202 18.18 0.09 4.18
N ARG A 203 18.04 1.30 3.63
CA ARG A 203 19.12 2.31 3.58
C ARG A 203 19.43 2.96 4.93
N GLN A 204 18.50 2.95 5.87
CA GLN A 204 18.62 3.62 7.16
C GLN A 204 19.66 3.04 8.13
N LYS A 205 20.42 2.01 7.72
CA LYS A 205 21.71 1.70 8.37
C LYS A 205 22.71 2.88 8.32
N LEU A 206 22.40 3.96 7.58
CA LEU A 206 23.24 5.15 7.40
C LEU A 206 22.56 6.41 8.01
N ASN A 207 22.78 6.66 9.30
CA ASN A 207 22.73 7.96 10.02
C ASN A 207 21.75 9.09 9.60
N SER A 208 20.43 8.84 9.49
CA SER A 208 19.45 9.93 9.29
C SER A 208 18.68 10.30 10.57
N PRO A 209 18.49 11.60 10.89
CA PRO A 209 17.68 12.04 12.02
C PRO A 209 16.21 11.63 11.85
N MET A 210 15.68 10.87 12.81
CA MET A 210 14.36 10.20 12.74
C MET A 210 13.15 11.14 12.59
N THR A 211 13.25 12.40 13.02
CA THR A 211 12.08 13.27 13.25
C THR A 211 11.35 13.72 11.98
N VAL A 212 12.05 14.09 10.90
CA VAL A 212 11.42 14.57 9.67
C VAL A 212 10.76 13.43 8.89
N ARG A 213 11.41 12.26 8.87
CA ARG A 213 10.90 11.06 8.20
C ARG A 213 9.59 10.58 8.81
N ASP A 214 9.51 10.58 10.14
CA ASP A 214 8.31 10.14 10.84
C ASP A 214 7.12 11.07 10.57
N ALA A 215 7.33 12.39 10.56
CA ALA A 215 6.30 13.36 10.22
C ALA A 215 5.79 13.18 8.78
N TYR A 216 6.69 13.00 7.81
CA TYR A 216 6.33 12.72 6.42
C TYR A 216 5.53 11.42 6.31
N SER A 217 6.00 10.34 6.92
CA SER A 217 5.32 9.04 6.89
C SER A 217 3.90 9.12 7.45
N ILE A 218 3.69 9.84 8.56
CA ILE A 218 2.36 10.01 9.15
C ILE A 218 1.44 10.78 8.20
N SER A 219 1.92 11.87 7.59
CA SER A 219 1.12 12.68 6.68
C SER A 219 0.67 11.91 5.43
N VAL A 220 1.57 11.13 4.83
CA VAL A 220 1.26 10.33 3.65
C VAL A 220 0.32 9.18 4.01
N THR A 221 0.54 8.50 5.14
CA THR A 221 -0.38 7.44 5.58
C THR A 221 -1.78 7.98 5.87
N LEU A 222 -1.92 9.15 6.48
CA LEU A 222 -3.23 9.78 6.69
C LEU A 222 -3.93 10.08 5.36
N PHE A 223 -3.20 10.58 4.37
CA PHE A 223 -3.74 10.84 3.03
C PHE A 223 -4.20 9.55 2.34
N LEU A 224 -3.39 8.47 2.41
CA LEU A 224 -3.76 7.17 1.85
C LEU A 224 -4.96 6.55 2.57
N LEU A 225 -5.02 6.65 3.90
CA LEU A 225 -6.18 6.20 4.68
C LEU A 225 -7.46 6.91 4.24
N ALA A 226 -7.40 8.24 4.07
CA ALA A 226 -8.53 9.01 3.55
C ALA A 226 -8.91 8.55 2.14
N GLY A 227 -7.94 8.27 1.28
CA GLY A 227 -8.15 7.71 -0.07
C GLY A 227 -8.85 6.35 -0.05
N TRP A 228 -8.43 5.43 0.82
CA TRP A 228 -9.06 4.11 0.96
C TRP A 228 -10.48 4.20 1.50
N VAL A 229 -10.71 5.04 2.52
CA VAL A 229 -12.06 5.27 3.08
C VAL A 229 -12.97 5.92 2.03
N ALA A 230 -12.49 6.92 1.30
CA ALA A 230 -13.25 7.57 0.24
C ALA A 230 -13.55 6.58 -0.90
N GLY A 231 -12.56 5.84 -1.39
CA GLY A 231 -12.75 4.88 -2.48
C GLY A 231 -13.75 3.78 -2.11
N THR A 232 -13.60 3.17 -0.92
CA THR A 232 -14.53 2.13 -0.45
C THR A 232 -15.93 2.68 -0.21
N ALA A 233 -16.07 3.88 0.36
CA ALA A 233 -17.36 4.53 0.57
C ALA A 233 -18.06 4.86 -0.75
N VAL A 234 -17.32 5.41 -1.72
CA VAL A 234 -17.84 5.75 -3.05
C VAL A 234 -18.31 4.46 -3.75
N LEU A 235 -17.49 3.41 -3.83
CA LEU A 235 -17.96 2.13 -4.42
C LEU A 235 -19.18 1.57 -3.69
N GLY A 236 -19.19 1.64 -2.35
CA GLY A 236 -20.33 1.21 -1.55
C GLY A 236 -21.61 1.99 -1.85
N GLN A 237 -21.52 3.28 -2.16
CA GLN A 237 -22.64 4.11 -2.59
C GLN A 237 -23.07 3.77 -4.02
N PHE A 238 -22.14 3.62 -4.96
CA PHE A 238 -22.45 3.26 -6.35
C PHE A 238 -23.18 1.91 -6.46
N ARG A 239 -22.83 0.95 -5.60
CA ARG A 239 -23.57 -0.32 -5.47
C ARG A 239 -25.04 -0.15 -5.08
N LYS A 240 -25.40 0.95 -4.41
CA LYS A 240 -26.76 1.21 -3.91
C LYS A 240 -27.58 2.11 -4.83
N THR A 241 -26.94 3.07 -5.50
CA THR A 241 -27.65 4.15 -6.20
C THR A 241 -27.65 4.02 -7.71
N ASN A 242 -26.63 3.39 -8.30
CA ASN A 242 -26.39 3.46 -9.74
C ASN A 242 -26.34 2.05 -10.36
N GLY A 243 -27.44 1.67 -11.03
CA GLY A 243 -27.53 0.44 -11.82
C GLY A 243 -26.53 0.38 -12.98
N ASP A 244 -26.01 1.55 -13.40
CA ASP A 244 -25.04 1.67 -14.49
C ASP A 244 -23.56 1.55 -14.04
N SER A 245 -23.32 1.28 -12.76
CA SER A 245 -21.96 1.01 -12.28
C SER A 245 -21.48 -0.36 -12.78
N LEU A 246 -20.19 -0.47 -13.13
CA LEU A 246 -19.61 -1.70 -13.67
C LEU A 246 -19.85 -2.90 -12.74
N ILE A 247 -19.69 -2.70 -11.44
CA ILE A 247 -19.92 -3.72 -10.42
C ILE A 247 -21.39 -4.16 -10.36
N CYS A 248 -22.34 -3.22 -10.40
CA CYS A 248 -23.76 -3.55 -10.34
C CYS A 248 -24.18 -4.32 -11.59
N TRP A 249 -23.74 -3.86 -12.77
CA TRP A 249 -24.00 -4.53 -14.04
C TRP A 249 -23.41 -5.94 -14.09
N ALA A 250 -22.13 -6.09 -13.73
CA ALA A 250 -21.47 -7.38 -13.72
C ALA A 250 -22.14 -8.37 -12.75
N CYS A 251 -22.60 -7.89 -11.59
CA CYS A 251 -23.29 -8.73 -10.62
C CYS A 251 -24.73 -9.07 -11.03
N ASP A 252 -25.48 -8.15 -11.66
CA ASP A 252 -26.83 -8.43 -12.19
C ASP A 252 -26.78 -9.51 -13.30
N LYS A 253 -25.70 -9.51 -14.09
CA LYS A 253 -25.48 -10.46 -15.18
C LYS A 253 -24.58 -11.64 -14.83
N ALA A 254 -24.24 -11.84 -13.55
CA ALA A 254 -23.33 -12.90 -13.13
C ALA A 254 -23.82 -14.30 -13.54
N ASP A 255 -25.13 -14.52 -13.50
CA ASP A 255 -25.78 -15.80 -13.84
C ASP A 255 -26.31 -15.84 -15.29
N ALA A 256 -26.11 -14.77 -16.07
CA ALA A 256 -26.67 -14.71 -17.41
C ALA A 256 -25.95 -15.76 -18.30
N PRO A 257 -26.69 -16.65 -18.98
CA PRO A 257 -26.13 -17.75 -19.79
C PRO A 257 -25.58 -17.26 -21.14
N VAL A 258 -25.04 -16.05 -21.16
CA VAL A 258 -24.49 -15.39 -22.34
C VAL A 258 -23.19 -16.12 -22.70
N GLY A 259 -23.33 -17.16 -23.52
CA GLY A 259 -22.35 -18.23 -23.72
C GLY A 259 -20.91 -17.75 -23.64
N SER A 260 -20.23 -18.14 -22.57
CA SER A 260 -18.77 -18.14 -22.30
C SER A 260 -17.88 -16.95 -22.71
N ILE A 261 -18.38 -15.94 -23.42
CA ILE A 261 -17.54 -14.91 -24.07
C ILE A 261 -17.15 -13.84 -23.06
N ILE A 262 -18.01 -13.53 -22.08
CA ILE A 262 -17.75 -12.48 -21.09
C ILE A 262 -17.98 -13.03 -19.67
N PRO A 263 -16.92 -13.13 -18.85
CA PRO A 263 -17.02 -13.68 -17.51
C PRO A 263 -17.53 -12.63 -16.50
N TYR A 264 -18.80 -12.23 -16.61
CA TYR A 264 -19.43 -11.24 -15.71
C TYR A 264 -19.32 -11.63 -14.24
N GLY A 265 -19.50 -12.91 -13.91
CA GLY A 265 -19.33 -13.43 -12.55
C GLY A 265 -17.92 -13.22 -12.00
N SER A 266 -16.88 -13.36 -12.83
CA SER A 266 -15.48 -13.09 -12.42
C SER A 266 -15.30 -11.62 -12.10
N VAL A 267 -15.75 -10.72 -13.00
CA VAL A 267 -15.65 -9.27 -12.78
C VAL A 267 -16.42 -8.85 -11.52
N CYS A 268 -17.62 -9.38 -11.30
CA CYS A 268 -18.38 -9.14 -10.07
C CYS A 268 -17.62 -9.59 -8.81
N ALA A 269 -17.03 -10.80 -8.83
CA ALA A 269 -16.26 -11.34 -7.72
C ALA A 269 -14.98 -10.55 -7.46
N GLU A 270 -14.22 -10.20 -8.49
CA GLU A 270 -12.99 -9.39 -8.42
C GLU A 270 -13.26 -8.00 -7.84
N GLN A 271 -14.27 -7.32 -8.38
CA GLN A 271 -14.70 -5.99 -7.91
C GLN A 271 -15.18 -6.06 -6.45
N THR A 272 -15.98 -7.08 -6.09
CA THR A 272 -16.46 -7.27 -4.72
C THR A 272 -15.30 -7.56 -3.76
N ALA A 273 -14.37 -8.43 -4.14
CA ALA A 273 -13.18 -8.75 -3.36
C ALA A 273 -12.33 -7.50 -3.11
N SER A 274 -12.13 -6.67 -4.13
CA SER A 274 -11.34 -5.43 -3.99
C SER A 274 -11.92 -4.47 -2.94
N VAL A 275 -13.25 -4.38 -2.81
CA VAL A 275 -13.92 -3.53 -1.81
C VAL A 275 -13.66 -4.06 -0.41
N TYR A 276 -13.76 -5.38 -0.21
CA TYR A 276 -13.46 -6.00 1.09
C TYR A 276 -11.98 -5.87 1.46
N ILE A 277 -11.07 -6.07 0.51
CA ILE A 277 -9.64 -5.88 0.72
C ILE A 277 -9.34 -4.40 1.02
N GLY A 278 -9.99 -3.45 0.33
CA GLY A 278 -9.84 -2.02 0.62
C GLY A 278 -10.30 -1.64 2.03
N ALA A 279 -11.39 -2.24 2.52
CA ALA A 279 -11.83 -2.08 3.90
C ALA A 279 -10.81 -2.66 4.90
N LEU A 280 -10.23 -3.83 4.60
CA LEU A 280 -9.16 -4.42 5.41
C LEU A 280 -7.92 -3.54 5.45
N ILE A 281 -7.50 -2.96 4.32
CA ILE A 281 -6.38 -2.01 4.26
C ILE A 281 -6.66 -0.79 5.13
N SER A 282 -7.90 -0.26 5.13
CA SER A 282 -8.28 0.88 5.98
C SER A 282 -8.09 0.57 7.47
N ILE A 283 -8.43 -0.66 7.89
CA ILE A 283 -8.20 -1.13 9.27
C ILE A 283 -6.70 -1.24 9.56
N LEU A 284 -5.92 -1.81 8.63
CA LEU A 284 -4.47 -1.94 8.77
C LEU A 284 -3.76 -0.57 8.87
N GLU A 285 -4.14 0.40 8.05
CA GLU A 285 -3.61 1.76 8.08
C GLU A 285 -3.99 2.48 9.39
N THR A 286 -5.20 2.25 9.89
CA THR A 286 -5.62 2.77 11.21
C THR A 286 -4.79 2.17 12.34
N LEU A 287 -4.53 0.85 12.30
CA LEU A 287 -3.63 0.19 13.25
C LEU A 287 -2.21 0.74 13.16
N PHE A 288 -1.70 0.98 11.95
CA PHE A 288 -0.39 1.59 11.72
C PHE A 288 -0.29 2.96 12.40
N LEU A 289 -1.26 3.86 12.18
CA LEU A 289 -1.34 5.16 12.85
C LEU A 289 -1.47 5.01 14.37
N GLY A 290 -2.25 4.04 14.83
CA GLY A 290 -2.38 3.69 16.25
C GLY A 290 -1.04 3.34 16.89
N THR A 291 -0.18 2.56 16.22
CA THR A 291 1.18 2.26 16.74
C THR A 291 2.07 3.50 16.84
N PHE A 292 1.95 4.44 15.89
CA PHE A 292 2.66 5.73 15.94
C PHE A 292 2.18 6.57 17.11
N ALA A 293 0.86 6.75 17.26
CA ALA A 293 0.27 7.50 18.36
C ALA A 293 0.66 6.89 19.72
N PHE A 294 0.60 5.57 19.85
CA PHE A 294 1.02 4.86 21.06
C PHE A 294 2.49 5.12 21.39
N THR A 295 3.39 4.98 20.42
CA THR A 295 4.83 5.22 20.62
C THR A 295 5.09 6.67 21.04
N PHE A 296 4.41 7.63 20.41
CA PHE A 296 4.54 9.06 20.72
C PHE A 296 4.01 9.42 22.12
N LEU A 297 2.87 8.86 22.52
CA LEU A 297 2.32 9.07 23.86
C LEU A 297 3.20 8.41 24.93
N TRP A 298 3.75 7.24 24.63
CA TRP A 298 4.65 6.52 25.53
C TRP A 298 5.93 7.29 25.77
N THR A 299 6.58 7.81 24.71
CA THR A 299 7.79 8.63 24.86
C THR A 299 7.52 9.92 25.62
N ARG A 300 6.38 10.59 25.37
CA ARG A 300 5.98 11.77 26.14
C ARG A 300 5.78 11.51 27.63
N ARG A 301 5.18 10.37 28.00
CA ARG A 301 4.99 10.00 29.41
C ARG A 301 6.33 9.79 30.14
N GLN A 302 7.35 9.29 29.44
CA GLN A 302 8.68 9.10 30.02
C GLN A 302 9.52 10.39 30.06
N ALA A 303 9.25 11.34 29.16
CA ALA A 303 9.92 12.63 29.09
C ALA A 303 9.46 13.64 30.14
N VAL A 304 8.55 13.27 31.05
CA VAL A 304 8.25 14.03 32.28
C VAL A 304 9.11 13.43 33.40
N PRO A 305 10.40 13.79 33.54
CA PRO A 305 11.13 13.45 34.74
C PRO A 305 10.43 14.17 35.89
N SER A 306 10.25 13.43 36.98
CA SER A 306 9.84 13.93 38.29
C SER A 306 10.85 14.98 38.78
N SER A 307 10.83 16.18 38.20
CA SER A 307 11.41 17.40 38.76
C SER A 307 10.47 17.94 39.85
N ARG A 308 10.08 17.07 40.77
CA ARG A 308 9.53 17.40 42.07
C ARG A 308 10.55 16.85 43.05
N ASN A 309 11.16 17.75 43.82
CA ASN A 309 12.01 17.46 44.98
C ASN A 309 13.49 17.25 44.67
N HIS A 310 14.17 18.29 44.18
CA HIS A 310 15.46 18.71 44.75
C HIS A 310 15.71 20.16 44.28
N PHE A 311 14.94 21.09 44.84
CA PHE A 311 15.54 22.39 45.12
C PHE A 311 16.51 22.12 46.27
N PRO A 312 17.84 22.12 46.07
CA PRO A 312 18.72 22.41 47.18
C PRO A 312 18.31 23.81 47.62
N LEU A 313 17.59 23.91 48.74
CA LEU A 313 17.58 25.12 49.54
C LEU A 313 19.04 25.36 49.88
N LYS A 314 19.77 26.05 48.98
CA LYS A 314 21.01 26.72 49.32
C LYS A 314 20.60 27.66 50.44
N SER A 315 20.93 27.26 51.65
CA SER A 315 20.98 28.11 52.82
C SER A 315 21.82 29.32 52.44
N TRP A 316 21.15 30.40 52.06
CA TRP A 316 21.70 31.75 52.15
C TRP A 316 21.78 32.10 53.64
N ALA A 317 22.63 31.37 54.38
CA ALA A 317 23.11 31.82 55.66
C ALA A 317 24.08 32.96 55.38
N THR A 318 23.52 34.16 55.41
CA THR A 318 24.19 35.45 55.32
C THR A 318 25.32 35.53 56.35
N ASN A 319 26.57 35.37 55.91
CA ASN A 319 27.71 35.95 56.59
C ASN A 319 27.63 37.48 56.45
N ARG A 320 26.96 38.14 57.40
CA ARG A 320 27.22 39.56 57.69
C ARG A 320 28.43 39.61 58.61
N ALA A 321 29.60 39.78 58.02
CA ALA A 321 30.77 40.32 58.70
C ALA A 321 31.35 41.40 57.79
N CYS A 322 31.26 42.65 58.25
CA CYS A 322 31.95 43.89 57.82
C CYS A 322 31.07 45.05 58.30
N ALA A 323 31.54 46.12 58.92
CA ALA A 323 32.78 46.49 59.59
C ALA A 323 32.37 47.62 60.56
#